data_AF-A0AAW3WQB7-F1
#
_entry.id   AF-A0AAW3WQB7-F1
#
_cell.length_a   1.000
_cell.length_b   1.000
_cell.length_c   1.000
_cell.angle_alpha   90.00
_cell.angle_beta   90.00
_cell.angle_gamma   90.00
#
_symmetry.space_group_name_H-M   'P 1'
#
loop_
_entity.id
_entity.type
_entity.pdbx_description
1 polymer ?
#
loop_
_entity_poly.entity_id
_entity_poly.type
_entity_poly.pdbx_seq_one_letter_code
_entity_poly.pdbx_strand_id
1 'polypeptide(L)'
;MSSRTALLLMLLLLAIIGWLKWQVVSLGKSLADAQQQNSTLTAAVNSRDTVITALQREAGQQTEAEKQLRNTLAGAQRLALRREQQLQRALNENQALREWFSRALPADVIRLHQRPAFTGTGDYLRWLSDGQPVSDPGQPADH
;
A
#
# COMPACT_ATOMS: atom_id res chain seq x y z
N MET A 1 67.02 65.68 -35.39
CA MET A 1 65.79 65.73 -34.59
C MET A 1 66.13 66.33 -33.23
N SER A 2 65.51 67.46 -32.88
CA SER A 2 65.81 68.19 -31.64
C SER A 2 65.51 67.30 -30.42
N SER A 3 66.36 67.30 -29.40
CA SER A 3 66.20 66.51 -28.17
C SER A 3 64.79 66.59 -27.55
N ARG A 4 64.11 67.73 -27.73
CA ARG A 4 62.72 67.99 -27.31
C ARG A 4 61.69 67.09 -28.00
N THR A 5 61.83 66.82 -29.30
CA THR A 5 60.87 65.95 -30.02
C THR A 5 61.01 64.49 -29.61
N ALA A 6 62.24 64.05 -29.32
CA ALA A 6 62.48 62.69 -28.80
C ALA A 6 61.86 62.51 -27.40
N LEU A 7 62.00 63.50 -26.51
CA LEU A 7 61.37 63.47 -25.19
C LEU A 7 59.84 63.43 -25.27
N LEU A 8 59.24 64.22 -26.16
CA LEU A 8 57.78 64.23 -26.35
C LEU A 8 57.27 62.88 -26.87
N LEU A 9 57.96 62.27 -27.83
CA LEU A 9 57.60 60.93 -28.32
C LEU A 9 57.73 59.88 -27.22
N MET A 10 58.77 59.96 -26.39
CA MET A 10 58.96 59.03 -25.28
C MET A 10 57.87 59.15 -24.22
N LEU A 11 57.46 60.39 -23.89
CA LEU A 11 56.34 60.63 -22.98
C LEU A 11 55.01 60.13 -23.53
N LEU A 12 54.76 60.34 -24.82
CA LEU A 12 53.57 59.83 -25.51
C LEU A 12 53.52 58.29 -25.43
N LEU A 13 54.65 57.64 -25.67
CA LEU A 13 54.75 56.18 -25.67
C LEU A 13 54.51 55.60 -24.26
N LEU A 14 55.03 56.26 -23.22
CA LEU A 14 54.76 55.91 -21.82
C LEU A 14 53.29 56.09 -21.44
N ALA A 15 52.65 57.17 -21.91
CA ALA A 15 51.22 57.41 -21.66
C ALA A 15 50.34 56.32 -22.31
N ILE A 16 50.66 55.91 -23.54
CA ILE A 16 49.96 54.83 -24.24
C ILE A 16 50.12 53.49 -23.51
N ILE A 17 51.34 53.17 -23.05
CA ILE A 17 51.58 51.94 -22.27
C ILE A 17 50.81 51.96 -20.95
N GLY A 18 50.80 53.09 -20.24
CA GLY A 18 50.06 53.27 -19.01
C GLY A 18 48.55 53.06 -19.20
N TRP A 19 47.99 53.65 -20.26
CA TRP A 19 46.59 53.46 -20.64
C TRP A 19 46.29 51.99 -20.91
N LEU A 20 47.07 51.32 -21.77
CA LEU A 20 46.84 49.91 -22.12
C LEU A 20 46.86 49.02 -20.87
N LYS A 21 47.81 49.26 -19.96
CA LYS A 21 47.91 48.50 -18.70
C LYS A 21 46.70 48.70 -17.81
N TRP A 22 46.21 49.93 -17.70
CA TRP A 22 45.02 50.25 -16.93
C TRP A 22 43.76 49.58 -17.50
N GLN A 23 43.63 49.57 -18.83
CA GLN A 23 42.53 48.93 -19.53
C GLN A 23 42.54 47.40 -19.35
N VAL A 24 43.70 46.75 -19.49
CA VAL A 24 43.82 45.29 -19.27
C VAL A 24 43.45 44.92 -17.82
N VAL A 25 43.89 45.70 -16.84
CA VAL A 25 43.55 45.46 -15.43
C VAL A 25 42.05 45.67 -15.16
N SER A 26 41.41 46.66 -15.78
CA SER A 26 39.97 46.88 -15.58
C SER A 26 39.13 45.76 -16.20
N LEU A 27 39.49 45.29 -17.40
CA LEU A 27 38.81 44.15 -18.06
C LEU A 27 39.00 42.84 -17.26
N GLY A 28 40.20 42.62 -16.71
CA GLY A 28 40.49 41.45 -15.88
C GLY A 28 39.62 41.39 -14.61
N LYS A 29 39.36 42.53 -13.98
CA LYS A 29 38.47 42.62 -12.81
C LYS A 29 37.03 42.24 -13.15
N SER A 30 36.47 42.76 -14.25
CA SER A 30 35.10 42.42 -14.66
C SER A 30 34.92 40.93 -14.98
N LEU A 31 35.94 40.28 -15.55
CA LEU A 31 35.89 38.84 -15.81
C LEU A 31 35.97 38.04 -14.51
N ALA A 32 36.83 38.45 -13.57
CA ALA A 32 36.93 37.81 -12.26
C ALA A 32 35.63 37.92 -11.46
N ASP A 33 34.97 39.09 -11.48
CA ASP A 33 33.69 39.31 -10.82
C ASP A 33 32.57 38.47 -11.47
N ALA A 34 32.52 38.42 -12.80
CA ALA A 34 31.57 37.57 -13.52
C ALA A 34 31.79 36.07 -13.24
N GLN A 35 33.05 35.63 -13.19
CA GLN A 35 33.42 34.25 -12.85
C GLN A 35 32.97 33.90 -11.42
N GLN A 36 33.14 34.82 -10.47
CA GLN A 36 32.75 34.64 -9.08
C GLN A 36 31.23 34.62 -8.89
N GLN A 37 30.50 35.45 -9.63
CA GLN A 37 29.04 35.40 -9.64
C GLN A 37 28.53 34.09 -10.23
N ASN A 38 29.13 33.64 -11.34
CA ASN A 38 28.74 32.38 -11.98
C ASN A 38 29.05 31.16 -11.09
N SER A 39 30.20 31.15 -10.40
CA SER A 39 30.53 30.08 -9.44
C SER A 39 29.54 30.04 -8.28
N THR A 40 29.15 31.19 -7.75
CA THR A 40 28.15 31.31 -6.67
C THR A 40 26.77 30.84 -7.12
N LEU A 41 26.33 31.26 -8.32
CA LEU A 41 25.06 30.82 -8.91
C LEU A 41 25.06 29.31 -9.16
N THR A 42 26.15 28.77 -9.70
CA THR A 42 26.30 27.33 -9.94
C THR A 42 26.25 26.55 -8.62
N ALA A 43 26.92 27.02 -7.57
CA ALA A 43 26.86 26.40 -6.25
C ALA A 43 25.43 26.43 -5.66
N ALA A 44 24.72 27.55 -5.84
CA ALA A 44 23.33 27.68 -5.40
C ALA A 44 22.38 26.74 -6.17
N VAL A 45 22.56 26.58 -7.48
CA VAL A 45 21.79 25.64 -8.31
C VAL A 45 22.07 24.20 -7.88
N ASN A 46 23.35 23.81 -7.77
CA ASN A 46 23.72 22.46 -7.34
C ASN A 46 23.16 22.11 -5.95
N SER A 47 23.16 23.08 -5.02
CA SER A 47 22.55 22.92 -3.71
C SER A 47 21.03 22.68 -3.82
N ARG A 48 20.33 23.46 -4.65
CA ARG A 48 18.90 23.28 -4.90
C ARG A 48 18.59 21.93 -5.54
N ASP A 49 19.38 21.51 -6.53
CA ASP A 49 19.22 20.21 -7.19
C ASP A 49 19.39 19.04 -6.20
N THR A 50 20.35 19.17 -5.27
CA THR A 50 20.53 18.18 -4.19
C THR A 50 19.28 18.09 -3.30
N VAL A 51 18.69 19.23 -2.95
CA VAL A 51 17.45 19.26 -2.15
C VAL A 51 16.27 18.70 -2.95
N ILE A 52 16.12 19.07 -4.22
CA ILE A 52 15.04 18.57 -5.09
C ILE A 52 15.13 17.05 -5.25
N THR A 53 16.32 16.51 -5.50
CA THR A 53 16.52 15.07 -5.65
C THR A 53 16.26 14.31 -4.35
N ALA A 54 16.62 14.90 -3.20
CA ALA A 54 16.27 14.34 -1.88
C ALA A 54 14.74 14.32 -1.66
N LEU A 55 14.05 15.43 -1.94
CA LEU A 55 12.59 15.53 -1.81
C LEU A 55 11.85 14.57 -2.75
N GLN A 56 12.33 14.41 -3.99
CA GLN A 56 11.75 13.45 -4.94
C GLN A 56 11.90 12.00 -4.43
N ARG A 57 13.05 11.66 -3.86
CA ARG A 57 13.28 10.35 -3.27
C ARG A 57 12.35 10.11 -2.08
N GLU A 58 12.21 11.10 -1.20
CA GLU A 58 11.32 11.01 -0.05
C GLU A 58 9.85 10.88 -0.47
N ALA A 59 9.39 11.69 -1.42
CA ALA A 59 8.03 11.59 -1.96
C ALA A 59 7.75 10.22 -2.60
N GLY A 60 8.73 9.66 -3.32
CA GLY A 60 8.64 8.30 -3.85
C GLY A 60 8.51 7.24 -2.76
N GLN A 61 9.30 7.35 -1.69
CA GLN A 61 9.22 6.44 -0.53
C GLN A 61 7.87 6.57 0.20
N GLN A 62 7.38 7.78 0.41
CA GLN A 62 6.08 8.03 1.04
C GLN A 62 4.94 7.44 0.20
N THR A 63 4.98 7.60 -1.12
CA THR A 63 3.96 7.04 -2.02
C THR A 63 3.92 5.51 -1.95
N GLU A 64 5.08 4.86 -1.93
CA GLU A 64 5.15 3.41 -1.81
C GLU A 64 4.70 2.92 -0.43
N ALA A 65 5.10 3.61 0.65
CA ALA A 65 4.63 3.31 2.00
C ALA A 65 3.11 3.47 2.13
N GLU A 66 2.53 4.53 1.56
CA GLU A 66 1.08 4.74 1.53
C GLU A 66 0.36 3.62 0.76
N LYS A 67 0.91 3.22 -0.39
CA LYS A 67 0.37 2.10 -1.17
C LYS A 67 0.40 0.79 -0.38
N GLN A 68 1.51 0.49 0.30
CA GLN A 68 1.63 -0.68 1.16
C GLN A 68 0.64 -0.66 2.33
N LEU A 69 0.45 0.51 2.95
CA LEU A 69 -0.52 0.70 4.03
C LEU A 69 -1.95 0.47 3.52
N ARG A 70 -2.33 1.04 2.38
CA ARG A 70 -3.63 0.84 1.74
C ARG A 70 -3.88 -0.63 1.41
N ASN A 71 -2.88 -1.33 0.87
CA ASN A 71 -2.97 -2.76 0.58
C ASN A 71 -3.17 -3.60 1.84
N THR A 72 -2.42 -3.30 2.90
CA THR A 72 -2.55 -3.97 4.20
C THR A 72 -3.94 -3.73 4.80
N LEU A 73 -4.44 -2.49 4.76
CA LEU A 73 -5.77 -2.14 5.23
C LEU A 73 -6.86 -2.88 4.45
N ALA A 74 -6.78 -2.90 3.12
CA ALA A 74 -7.71 -3.63 2.28
C ALA A 74 -7.69 -5.14 2.56
N GLY A 75 -6.51 -5.72 2.80
CA GLY A 75 -6.34 -7.11 3.22
C GLY A 75 -7.01 -7.39 4.57
N ALA A 76 -6.75 -6.52 5.56
CA ALA A 76 -7.34 -6.63 6.90
C ALA A 76 -8.87 -6.50 6.87
N GLN A 77 -9.41 -5.56 6.10
CA GLN A 77 -10.86 -5.39 5.90
C GLN A 77 -11.50 -6.64 5.29
N ARG A 78 -10.89 -7.23 4.25
CA ARG A 78 -11.37 -8.48 3.64
C ARG A 78 -11.35 -9.64 4.64
N LEU A 79 -10.30 -9.74 5.46
CA LEU A 79 -10.21 -10.76 6.50
C LEU A 79 -11.28 -10.57 7.57
N ALA A 80 -11.49 -9.33 8.03
CA ALA A 80 -12.51 -8.99 9.01
C ALA A 80 -13.91 -9.36 8.49
N LEU A 81 -14.23 -9.00 7.25
CA LEU A 81 -15.51 -9.35 6.62
C LEU A 81 -15.70 -10.87 6.52
N ARG A 82 -14.66 -11.63 6.12
CA ARG A 82 -14.75 -13.09 6.10
C ARG A 82 -14.99 -13.67 7.49
N ARG A 83 -14.32 -13.14 8.51
CA ARG A 83 -14.50 -13.57 9.91
C ARG A 83 -15.93 -13.30 10.38
N GLU A 84 -16.47 -12.13 10.09
CA GLU A 84 -17.85 -11.78 10.42
C GLU A 84 -18.85 -12.73 9.74
N GLN A 85 -18.69 -12.99 8.44
CA GLN A 85 -19.52 -13.95 7.71
C GLN A 85 -19.43 -15.36 8.29
N GLN A 86 -18.23 -15.81 8.67
CA GLN A 86 -18.05 -17.11 9.32
C GLN A 86 -18.73 -17.18 10.69
N LEU A 87 -18.63 -16.11 11.48
CA LEU A 87 -19.32 -16.02 12.78
C LEU A 87 -20.83 -16.05 12.60
N GLN A 88 -21.38 -15.28 11.66
CA GLN A 88 -22.81 -15.29 11.36
C GLN A 88 -23.30 -16.67 10.92
N ARG A 89 -22.54 -17.37 10.06
CA ARG A 89 -22.88 -18.75 9.66
C ARG A 89 -22.87 -19.69 10.86
N ALA A 90 -21.81 -19.65 11.67
CA ALA A 90 -21.71 -20.49 12.87
C ALA A 90 -22.84 -20.22 13.88
N LEU A 91 -23.23 -18.95 14.04
CA LEU A 91 -24.37 -18.57 14.89
C LEU A 91 -25.70 -19.09 14.34
N ASN A 92 -25.94 -18.96 13.04
CA ASN A 92 -27.15 -19.46 12.38
C ASN A 92 -27.24 -20.99 12.45
N GLU A 93 -26.13 -21.71 12.20
CA GLU A 93 -26.06 -23.16 12.35
C GLU A 93 -26.32 -23.59 13.80
N ASN A 94 -25.76 -22.87 14.78
CA ASN A 94 -26.00 -23.15 16.19
C ASN A 94 -27.48 -22.94 16.56
N GLN A 95 -28.12 -21.87 16.07
CA GLN A 95 -29.54 -21.63 16.28
C GLN A 95 -30.39 -22.72 15.63
N ALA A 96 -30.12 -23.08 14.38
CA ALA A 96 -30.87 -24.14 13.67
C ALA A 96 -30.77 -25.49 14.41
N LEU A 97 -29.59 -25.84 14.93
CA LEU A 97 -29.41 -27.03 15.76
C LEU A 97 -30.20 -26.96 17.06
N ARG A 98 -30.18 -25.82 17.76
CA ARG A 98 -30.97 -25.62 18.99
C ARG A 98 -32.46 -25.75 18.73
N GLU A 99 -32.94 -25.14 17.64
CA GLU A 99 -34.35 -25.25 17.23
C GLU A 99 -34.70 -26.71 16.93
N TRP A 100 -33.85 -27.44 16.21
CA TRP A 100 -34.06 -28.87 15.93
C TRP A 100 -34.15 -29.71 17.21
N PHE A 101 -33.22 -29.53 18.17
CA PHE A 101 -33.25 -30.24 19.45
C PHE A 101 -34.43 -29.83 20.34
N SER A 102 -34.94 -28.60 20.21
CA SER A 102 -36.09 -28.11 20.99
C SER A 102 -37.44 -28.64 20.49
N ARG A 103 -37.52 -29.12 19.24
CA ARG A 103 -38.73 -29.77 18.71
C ARG A 103 -38.86 -31.16 19.33
N ALA A 104 -40.08 -31.55 19.69
CA ALA A 104 -40.36 -32.90 20.17
C ALA A 104 -39.89 -33.93 19.12
N LEU A 105 -39.18 -34.97 19.57
CA LEU A 105 -38.73 -36.03 18.66
C LEU A 105 -39.95 -36.67 17.99
N PRO A 106 -39.92 -36.91 16.66
CA PRO A 106 -40.99 -37.61 15.98
C PRO A 106 -41.27 -38.97 16.64
N ALA A 107 -42.55 -39.33 16.73
CA ALA A 107 -42.98 -40.57 17.37
C ALA A 107 -42.28 -41.82 16.80
N ASP A 108 -41.92 -41.79 15.52
CA ASP A 108 -41.20 -42.87 14.84
C ASP A 108 -39.78 -43.08 15.40
N VAL A 109 -39.08 -41.99 15.71
CA VAL A 109 -37.73 -42.04 16.32
C VAL A 109 -37.82 -42.54 17.76
N ILE A 110 -38.85 -42.09 18.50
CA ILE A 110 -39.12 -42.56 19.87
C ILE A 110 -39.42 -44.07 19.87
N ARG A 111 -40.22 -44.56 18.91
CA ARG A 111 -40.57 -45.98 18.77
C ARG A 111 -39.37 -46.85 18.39
N LEU A 112 -38.44 -46.33 17.59
CA LEU A 112 -37.18 -47.00 17.27
C LEU A 112 -36.25 -47.11 18.49
N HIS A 113 -36.20 -46.07 19.32
CA HIS A 113 -35.43 -46.08 20.57
C HIS A 113 -36.07 -46.97 21.65
N GLN A 114 -37.38 -47.14 21.63
CA GLN A 114 -38.10 -48.09 22.48
C GLN A 114 -37.88 -49.52 21.96
N ARG A 115 -36.68 -50.04 22.23
CA ARG A 115 -36.27 -51.39 21.82
C ARG A 115 -36.97 -52.46 22.68
N PRO A 116 -37.76 -53.37 22.09
CA PRO A 116 -38.19 -54.60 22.76
C PRO A 116 -36.99 -55.50 23.11
N ALA A 117 -37.07 -56.28 24.17
CA ALA A 117 -36.08 -57.32 24.42
C ALA A 117 -36.21 -58.41 23.34
N PHE A 118 -35.19 -58.55 22.48
CA PHE A 118 -35.15 -59.60 21.45
C PHE A 118 -34.37 -60.80 21.96
N THR A 119 -34.93 -62.00 21.84
CA THR A 119 -34.31 -63.26 22.26
C THR A 119 -33.45 -63.90 21.17
N GLY A 120 -33.49 -63.36 19.93
CA GLY A 120 -32.69 -63.84 18.80
C GLY A 120 -32.69 -62.89 17.60
N THR A 121 -31.79 -63.14 16.64
CA THR A 121 -31.54 -62.29 15.47
C THR A 121 -32.72 -62.22 14.50
N GLY A 122 -33.53 -63.28 14.42
CA GLY A 122 -34.73 -63.33 13.58
C GLY A 122 -35.85 -62.40 14.07
N ASP A 123 -36.03 -62.30 15.40
CA ASP A 123 -37.05 -61.42 16.00
C ASP A 123 -36.71 -59.93 15.78
N TYR A 124 -35.41 -59.61 15.76
CA TYR A 124 -34.94 -58.26 15.45
C TYR A 124 -35.25 -57.85 14.00
N LEU A 125 -34.92 -58.72 13.03
CA LEU A 125 -35.20 -58.44 11.62
C LEU A 125 -36.70 -58.34 11.34
N ARG A 126 -37.51 -59.15 12.02
CA ARG A 126 -38.97 -59.10 11.89
C ARG A 126 -39.55 -57.81 12.44
N TRP A 127 -39.14 -57.38 13.63
CA TRP A 127 -39.54 -56.08 14.20
C TRP A 127 -39.15 -54.89 13.32
N LEU A 128 -37.96 -54.94 12.69
CA LEU A 128 -37.52 -53.91 11.76
C LEU A 128 -38.36 -53.89 10.47
N SER A 129 -38.78 -55.07 10.00
CA SER A 129 -39.54 -55.23 8.75
C SER A 129 -41.04 -54.94 8.90
N ASP A 130 -41.62 -55.16 10.08
CA ASP A 130 -43.01 -54.82 10.40
C ASP A 130 -43.22 -53.31 10.63
N GLY A 131 -42.14 -52.54 10.75
CA GLY A 131 -42.19 -51.08 10.77
C GLY A 131 -42.63 -50.52 9.41
N GLN A 132 -43.87 -50.02 9.33
CA GLN A 132 -44.37 -49.27 8.17
C GLN A 132 -43.35 -48.23 7.65
N PRO A 133 -43.32 -47.95 6.33
CA PRO A 133 -42.40 -47.00 5.74
C PRO A 133 -42.55 -45.64 6.42
N VAL A 134 -41.43 -45.11 6.91
CA VAL A 134 -41.35 -43.80 7.56
C VAL A 134 -41.71 -42.73 6.52
N SER A 135 -42.63 -41.83 6.86
CA SER A 135 -43.00 -40.72 5.98
C SER A 135 -41.79 -39.83 5.70
N ASP A 136 -41.59 -39.48 4.43
CA ASP A 136 -40.49 -38.61 4.00
C ASP A 136 -40.60 -37.24 4.69
N PRO A 137 -39.59 -36.81 5.49
CA PRO A 137 -39.62 -35.55 6.20
C PRO A 137 -39.58 -34.30 5.28
N GLY A 138 -39.54 -34.47 3.96
CA GLY A 138 -39.50 -33.39 2.97
C GLY A 138 -40.82 -33.02 2.28
N GLN A 139 -41.93 -33.71 2.50
CA GLN A 139 -43.15 -33.47 1.72
C GLN A 139 -44.16 -32.59 2.50
N PRO A 140 -44.47 -31.36 2.02
CA PRO A 140 -45.54 -30.57 2.62
C PRO A 140 -46.86 -31.28 2.36
N ALA A 141 -47.69 -31.42 3.40
CA ALA A 141 -49.05 -31.89 3.27
C ALA A 141 -49.84 -30.84 2.49
N ASP A 142 -50.11 -31.12 1.21
CA ASP A 142 -51.10 -30.37 0.44
C ASP A 142 -52.48 -30.59 1.08
N HIS A 143 -53.08 -29.47 1.50
CA HIS A 143 -54.48 -29.36 1.91
C HIS A 143 -55.35 -28.97 0.70
#